data_AF-A0A098DWT8-F1
#
_entry.id   AF-A0A098DWT8-F1
#
_cell.length_a   1.000
_cell.length_b   1.000
_cell.length_c   1.000
_cell.angle_alpha   90.00
_cell.angle_beta   90.00
_cell.angle_gamma   90.00
#
_symmetry.space_group_name_H-M   'P 1'
#
loop_
_entity.id
_entity.type
_entity.pdbx_description
1 polymer ?
#
loop_
_entity_poly.entity_id
_entity_poly.type
_entity_poly.pdbx_seq_one_letter_code
_entity_poly.pdbx_strand_id
1 'polypeptide(L)'
;MYPIRYLSLAMAIFKASSVLSLDLPKYTGLKTAQNHSILTVTFHNPSSPVNLWNEDTQNDLIDLVSRLQHDNETKVVVFNSDVPRLPQVTIGAVEGRARGAGNEFLVALDMRFATKNDTLFGQPEVGSGLFPGGGGSQFLTNLIGRGRAMEYILSSNDITATEAAEIGWINKAFDTSNDLYDYVDKLAQRLALFPLSALAGGKKTVNRASPSLEHVVADAKDFFKQMWLLWTWSSISPTFFLFFMSEVQDHSCLK
;
A
#
# COMPACT_ATOMS: atom_id res chain seq x y z
N MET A 1 5.61 -55.11 -38.71
CA MET A 1 4.53 -55.59 -37.81
C MET A 1 4.70 -54.89 -36.47
N TYR A 2 4.00 -53.78 -36.27
CA TYR A 2 3.62 -53.10 -35.01
C TYR A 2 2.79 -51.87 -35.42
N PRO A 3 1.49 -51.75 -35.08
CA PRO A 3 0.68 -50.62 -35.54
C PRO A 3 0.71 -49.47 -34.52
N ILE A 4 0.99 -48.27 -35.01
CA ILE A 4 0.87 -47.01 -34.27
C ILE A 4 -0.62 -46.68 -34.17
N ARG A 5 -1.17 -46.75 -32.96
CA ARG A 5 -2.54 -46.31 -32.66
C ARG A 5 -2.57 -44.79 -32.55
N TYR A 6 -3.38 -44.16 -33.39
CA TYR A 6 -3.85 -42.78 -33.24
C TYR A 6 -4.58 -42.64 -31.89
N LEU A 7 -4.01 -41.87 -30.96
CA LEU A 7 -4.73 -41.43 -29.77
C LEU A 7 -5.39 -40.09 -30.11
N SER A 8 -6.70 -40.13 -30.28
CA SER A 8 -7.59 -38.97 -30.32
C SER A 8 -7.42 -38.16 -29.04
N LEU A 9 -6.75 -37.01 -29.14
CA LEU A 9 -6.69 -36.05 -28.04
C LEU A 9 -8.07 -35.41 -27.90
N ALA A 10 -8.80 -35.82 -26.87
CA ALA A 10 -10.08 -35.26 -26.50
C ALA A 10 -9.92 -33.74 -26.31
N MET A 11 -10.74 -33.00 -27.05
CA MET A 11 -10.94 -31.57 -26.92
C MET A 11 -11.47 -31.31 -25.51
N ALA A 12 -10.57 -30.95 -24.59
CA ALA A 12 -10.95 -30.53 -23.25
C ALA A 12 -11.78 -29.25 -23.38
N ILE A 13 -13.09 -29.40 -23.23
CA ILE A 13 -14.02 -28.29 -23.10
C ILE A 13 -13.56 -27.51 -21.86
N PHE A 14 -12.96 -26.34 -22.08
CA PHE A 14 -12.80 -25.33 -21.03
C PHE A 14 -14.22 -24.98 -20.56
N LYS A 15 -14.65 -25.58 -19.44
CA LYS A 15 -15.77 -25.01 -18.69
C LYS A 15 -15.34 -23.58 -18.37
N ALA A 16 -16.07 -22.60 -18.89
CA ALA A 16 -16.03 -21.26 -18.35
C ALA A 16 -16.43 -21.41 -16.87
N SER A 17 -15.43 -21.48 -15.99
CA SER A 17 -15.66 -21.31 -14.57
C SER A 17 -16.25 -19.91 -14.44
N SER A 18 -17.54 -19.84 -14.16
CA SER A 18 -18.16 -18.63 -13.65
C SER A 18 -17.42 -18.31 -12.36
N VAL A 19 -16.42 -17.43 -12.44
CA VAL A 19 -15.72 -16.92 -11.28
C VAL A 19 -16.79 -16.23 -10.44
N LEU A 20 -17.16 -16.84 -9.30
CA LEU A 20 -18.04 -16.19 -8.35
C LEU A 20 -17.32 -14.94 -7.85
N SER A 21 -17.98 -13.78 -7.93
CA SER A 21 -17.51 -12.58 -7.26
C SER A 21 -17.41 -12.85 -5.75
N LEU A 22 -16.35 -12.35 -5.12
CA LEU A 22 -16.14 -12.43 -3.68
C LEU A 22 -17.31 -11.72 -2.99
N ASP A 23 -18.00 -12.43 -2.10
CA ASP A 23 -19.11 -11.86 -1.33
C ASP A 23 -18.57 -10.92 -0.26
N LEU A 24 -18.58 -9.62 -0.57
CA LEU A 24 -18.06 -8.56 0.27
C LEU A 24 -19.22 -7.77 0.90
N PRO A 25 -19.21 -7.54 2.22
CA PRO A 25 -20.19 -6.67 2.85
C PRO A 25 -19.99 -5.21 2.38
N LYS A 26 -20.98 -4.38 2.64
CA LYS A 26 -20.84 -2.94 2.42
C LYS A 26 -19.94 -2.35 3.52
N TYR A 27 -18.71 -2.03 3.13
CA TYR A 27 -17.74 -1.36 3.98
C TYR A 27 -18.08 0.14 4.15
N THR A 28 -17.67 0.70 5.29
CA THR A 28 -17.88 2.11 5.64
C THR A 28 -16.68 2.97 5.25
N GLY A 29 -15.47 2.48 5.46
CA GLY A 29 -14.19 3.12 5.13
C GLY A 29 -13.59 2.66 3.79
N LEU A 30 -14.15 1.64 3.14
CA LEU A 30 -13.68 1.12 1.85
C LEU A 30 -14.79 1.10 0.80
N LYS A 31 -14.43 1.35 -0.46
CA LYS A 31 -15.21 1.00 -1.65
C LYS A 31 -14.53 -0.14 -2.36
N THR A 32 -15.31 -1.13 -2.78
CA THR A 32 -14.79 -2.29 -3.52
C THR A 32 -15.52 -2.43 -4.85
N ALA A 33 -14.78 -2.81 -5.87
CA ALA A 33 -15.32 -3.14 -7.19
C ALA A 33 -14.56 -4.35 -7.72
N GLN A 34 -15.27 -5.42 -8.10
CA GLN A 34 -14.65 -6.63 -8.61
C GLN A 34 -15.00 -6.86 -10.07
N ASN A 35 -13.98 -7.10 -10.88
CA ASN A 35 -14.10 -7.49 -12.27
C ASN A 35 -13.33 -8.79 -12.51
N HIS A 36 -14.06 -9.91 -12.58
CA HIS A 36 -13.48 -11.25 -12.66
C HIS A 36 -12.49 -11.51 -11.51
N SER A 37 -11.21 -11.75 -11.84
CA SER A 37 -10.14 -12.01 -10.88
C SER A 37 -9.41 -10.74 -10.39
N ILE A 38 -9.91 -9.54 -10.73
CA ILE A 38 -9.34 -8.26 -10.30
C ILE A 38 -10.30 -7.62 -9.29
N LEU A 39 -9.81 -7.35 -8.09
CA LEU A 39 -10.54 -6.61 -7.06
C LEU A 39 -9.90 -5.22 -6.90
N THR A 40 -10.65 -4.17 -7.14
CA THR A 40 -10.24 -2.80 -6.83
C THR A 40 -10.79 -2.39 -5.47
N VAL A 41 -9.91 -1.89 -4.61
CA VAL A 41 -10.20 -1.45 -3.24
C VAL A 41 -9.77 0.00 -3.11
N THR A 42 -10.71 0.89 -2.83
CA THR A 42 -10.47 2.32 -2.71
C THR A 42 -10.80 2.75 -1.29
N PHE A 43 -9.85 3.40 -0.61
CA PHE A 43 -10.14 4.10 0.64
C PHE A 43 -11.25 5.10 0.38
N HIS A 44 -12.25 5.12 1.24
CA HIS A 44 -13.36 6.03 1.11
C HIS A 44 -13.79 6.50 2.47
N ASN A 45 -13.26 7.65 2.88
CA ASN A 45 -13.70 8.35 4.07
C ASN A 45 -14.56 9.58 3.68
N PRO A 46 -15.88 9.43 3.52
CA PRO A 46 -16.75 10.55 3.10
C PRO A 46 -16.82 11.67 4.15
N SER A 47 -16.40 11.39 5.38
CA SER A 47 -16.45 12.33 6.51
C SER A 47 -15.21 13.23 6.60
N SER A 48 -14.19 13.05 5.75
CA SER A 48 -12.96 13.83 5.75
C SER A 48 -12.51 14.18 4.33
N PRO A 49 -12.02 15.42 4.07
CA PRO A 49 -11.50 15.81 2.76
C PRO A 49 -10.16 15.13 2.42
N VAL A 50 -9.46 14.62 3.44
CA VAL A 50 -8.26 13.79 3.27
C VAL A 50 -8.66 12.36 3.58
N ASN A 51 -8.30 11.43 2.70
CA ASN A 51 -8.61 10.01 2.82
C ASN A 51 -7.72 9.34 3.89
N LEU A 52 -7.82 9.85 5.12
CA LEU A 52 -7.01 9.46 6.27
C LEU A 52 -7.46 8.10 6.80
N TRP A 53 -6.47 7.29 7.16
CA TRP A 53 -6.63 6.04 7.88
C TRP A 53 -7.33 6.27 9.22
N ASN A 54 -8.55 5.78 9.37
CA ASN A 54 -9.33 5.83 10.62
C ASN A 54 -9.70 4.42 11.10
N GLU A 55 -10.37 4.32 12.26
CA GLU A 55 -10.76 3.04 12.85
C GLU A 55 -11.66 2.20 11.92
N ASP A 56 -12.64 2.84 11.26
CA ASP A 56 -13.50 2.17 10.28
C ASP A 56 -12.70 1.57 9.12
N THR A 57 -11.81 2.37 8.54
CA THR A 57 -10.89 1.97 7.48
C THR A 57 -10.03 0.79 7.91
N GLN A 58 -9.51 0.83 9.13
CA GLN A 58 -8.68 -0.23 9.68
C GLN A 58 -9.48 -1.53 9.86
N ASN A 59 -10.67 -1.44 10.44
CA ASN A 59 -11.55 -2.59 10.69
C ASN A 59 -12.01 -3.23 9.38
N ASP A 60 -12.44 -2.41 8.41
CA ASP A 60 -12.86 -2.87 7.09
C ASP A 60 -11.71 -3.54 6.33
N LEU A 61 -10.49 -2.99 6.42
CA LEU A 61 -9.32 -3.59 5.79
C LEU A 61 -8.95 -4.92 6.45
N ILE A 62 -9.02 -5.02 7.79
CA ILE A 62 -8.77 -6.28 8.50
C ILE A 62 -9.75 -7.37 8.06
N ASP A 63 -11.06 -7.06 7.98
CA ASP A 63 -12.07 -8.01 7.49
C ASP A 63 -11.81 -8.42 6.03
N LEU A 64 -11.56 -7.45 5.15
CA LEU A 64 -11.27 -7.69 3.74
C LEU A 64 -10.06 -8.63 3.56
N VAL A 65 -8.99 -8.39 4.31
CA VAL A 65 -7.78 -9.23 4.29
C VAL A 65 -8.07 -10.64 4.72
N SER A 66 -8.81 -10.79 5.82
CA SER A 66 -9.19 -12.11 6.34
C SER A 66 -9.96 -12.92 5.29
N ARG A 67 -10.84 -12.27 4.52
CA ARG A 67 -11.58 -12.89 3.41
C ARG A 67 -10.67 -13.24 2.24
N LEU A 68 -9.83 -12.31 1.81
CA LEU A 68 -8.90 -12.51 0.69
C LEU A 68 -7.86 -13.60 0.94
N GLN A 69 -7.49 -13.85 2.20
CA GLN A 69 -6.61 -14.96 2.57
C GLN A 69 -7.19 -16.34 2.24
N HIS A 70 -8.51 -16.46 2.20
CA HIS A 70 -9.21 -17.71 1.91
C HIS A 70 -9.79 -17.74 0.48
N ASP A 71 -9.62 -16.66 -0.28
CA ASP A 71 -10.10 -16.55 -1.66
C ASP A 71 -9.05 -17.03 -2.68
N ASN A 72 -9.46 -17.95 -3.54
CA ASN A 72 -8.59 -18.52 -4.59
C ASN A 72 -8.90 -17.96 -5.99
N GLU A 73 -9.97 -17.16 -6.12
CA GLU A 73 -10.46 -16.67 -7.41
C GLU A 73 -9.93 -15.27 -7.76
N THR A 74 -9.78 -14.39 -6.77
CA THR A 74 -9.12 -13.08 -6.94
C THR A 74 -7.61 -13.29 -7.06
N LYS A 75 -7.05 -12.78 -8.15
CA LYS A 75 -5.61 -12.91 -8.48
C LYS A 75 -4.85 -11.62 -8.27
N VAL A 76 -5.50 -10.48 -8.52
CA VAL A 76 -4.91 -9.14 -8.42
C VAL A 76 -5.82 -8.29 -7.56
N VAL A 77 -5.23 -7.60 -6.59
CA VAL A 77 -5.94 -6.58 -5.81
C VAL A 77 -5.31 -5.23 -6.10
N VAL A 78 -6.06 -4.37 -6.77
CA VAL A 78 -5.66 -2.98 -7.00
C VAL A 78 -6.12 -2.19 -5.79
N PHE A 79 -5.16 -1.75 -5.01
CA PHE A 79 -5.39 -0.98 -3.82
C PHE A 79 -5.12 0.49 -4.14
N ASN A 80 -6.00 1.37 -3.70
CA ASN A 80 -5.60 2.76 -3.57
C ASN A 80 -4.83 2.98 -2.25
N SER A 81 -4.52 1.89 -1.50
CA SER A 81 -3.33 1.62 -0.64
C SER A 81 -3.41 0.21 0.11
N ASP A 82 -2.29 -0.38 0.57
CA ASP A 82 -1.88 -1.83 0.80
C ASP A 82 -2.62 -2.92 1.65
N VAL A 83 -2.13 -4.18 1.59
CA VAL A 83 -1.99 -5.17 2.68
C VAL A 83 -0.80 -6.13 2.40
N PRO A 84 0.19 -6.29 3.31
CA PRO A 84 1.47 -6.96 3.00
C PRO A 84 1.49 -8.51 3.00
N ARG A 85 0.39 -9.21 3.32
CA ARG A 85 0.38 -10.69 3.47
C ARG A 85 -0.49 -11.45 2.47
N LEU A 86 -0.98 -10.75 1.46
CA LEU A 86 -1.87 -11.34 0.48
C LEU A 86 -1.08 -12.16 -0.56
N PRO A 87 -1.53 -13.39 -0.89
CA PRO A 87 -0.95 -14.16 -2.00
C PRO A 87 -1.17 -13.47 -3.36
N GLN A 88 -2.18 -12.60 -3.45
CA GLN A 88 -2.46 -11.75 -4.60
C GLN A 88 -1.40 -10.67 -4.77
N VAL A 89 -1.18 -10.25 -6.01
CA VAL A 89 -0.34 -9.08 -6.33
C VAL A 89 -1.09 -7.81 -5.92
N THR A 90 -0.41 -6.90 -5.23
CA THR A 90 -0.96 -5.64 -4.75
C THR A 90 -0.35 -4.44 -5.49
N ILE A 91 -1.21 -3.57 -6.03
CA ILE A 91 -0.79 -2.38 -6.80
C ILE A 91 -1.40 -1.14 -6.16
N GLY A 92 -0.56 -0.16 -5.83
CA GLY A 92 -0.93 1.18 -5.39
C GLY A 92 -1.15 2.14 -6.55
N ALA A 93 -2.31 2.79 -6.60
CA ALA A 93 -2.56 3.92 -7.48
C ALA A 93 -2.89 5.17 -6.64
N VAL A 94 -2.05 6.20 -6.74
CA VAL A 94 -2.13 7.39 -5.89
C VAL A 94 -2.43 8.64 -6.68
N GLU A 95 -3.43 9.36 -6.21
CA GLU A 95 -3.77 10.71 -6.65
C GLU A 95 -3.82 11.61 -5.42
N GLY A 96 -2.92 12.59 -5.35
CA GLY A 96 -2.78 13.47 -4.20
C GLY A 96 -1.78 12.95 -3.16
N ARG A 97 -1.96 13.36 -1.90
CA ARG A 97 -0.94 13.18 -0.87
C ARG A 97 -1.02 11.81 -0.19
N ALA A 98 0.09 11.09 -0.16
CA ALA A 98 0.27 9.90 0.67
C ALA A 98 1.41 10.16 1.66
N ARG A 99 1.07 10.40 2.94
CA ARG A 99 2.04 10.71 4.00
C ARG A 99 1.81 9.84 5.22
N GLY A 100 2.87 9.66 5.99
CA GLY A 100 2.89 8.92 7.24
C GLY A 100 2.30 7.52 7.09
N ALA A 101 1.37 7.13 7.96
CA ALA A 101 0.69 5.82 7.87
C ALA A 101 0.21 5.46 6.44
N GLY A 102 -0.32 6.42 5.67
CA GLY A 102 -0.75 6.18 4.29
C GLY A 102 0.42 5.87 3.34
N ASN A 103 1.59 6.48 3.57
CA ASN A 103 2.82 6.18 2.84
C ASN A 103 3.50 4.90 3.33
N GLU A 104 3.57 4.66 4.64
CA GLU A 104 4.11 3.42 5.22
C GLU A 104 3.42 2.19 4.61
N PHE A 105 2.13 2.33 4.48
CA PHE A 105 1.25 1.38 3.84
C PHE A 105 1.56 1.28 2.35
N LEU A 106 1.58 2.40 1.61
CA LEU A 106 1.91 2.40 0.19
C LEU A 106 3.26 1.70 -0.12
N VAL A 107 4.31 1.97 0.67
CA VAL A 107 5.65 1.37 0.43
C VAL A 107 5.72 -0.12 0.71
N ALA A 108 4.74 -0.68 1.41
CA ALA A 108 4.62 -2.12 1.65
C ALA A 108 3.94 -2.89 0.49
N LEU A 109 3.28 -2.19 -0.46
CA LEU A 109 2.73 -2.77 -1.70
C LEU A 109 3.82 -3.33 -2.61
N ASP A 110 3.44 -4.30 -3.45
CA ASP A 110 4.34 -4.86 -4.47
C ASP A 110 4.74 -3.80 -5.53
N MET A 111 3.80 -2.94 -5.94
CA MET A 111 3.98 -1.92 -6.97
C MET A 111 3.19 -0.65 -6.64
N ARG A 112 3.69 0.51 -7.08
CA ARG A 112 3.15 1.83 -6.75
C ARG A 112 3.25 2.78 -7.94
N PHE A 113 2.15 3.44 -8.27
CA PHE A 113 2.04 4.38 -9.37
C PHE A 113 1.28 5.63 -8.92
N ALA A 114 1.57 6.77 -9.53
CA ALA A 114 0.93 8.01 -9.13
C ALA A 114 0.75 9.01 -10.26
N THR A 115 -0.15 9.99 -10.08
CA THR A 115 -0.18 11.19 -10.93
C THR A 115 0.91 12.16 -10.51
N LYS A 116 1.46 12.93 -11.45
CA LYS A 116 2.51 13.93 -11.18
C LYS A 116 1.98 15.14 -10.43
N ASN A 117 0.81 15.64 -10.83
CA ASN A 117 0.26 16.88 -10.32
C ASN A 117 -0.33 16.68 -8.92
N ASP A 118 0.02 17.58 -7.99
CA ASP A 118 -0.48 17.64 -6.60
C ASP A 118 -0.28 16.39 -5.73
N THR A 119 0.48 15.41 -6.24
CA THR A 119 0.82 14.19 -5.50
C THR A 119 2.17 14.35 -4.80
N LEU A 120 2.13 14.18 -3.48
CA LEU A 120 3.30 14.24 -2.61
C LEU A 120 3.38 13.00 -1.74
N PHE A 121 4.61 12.52 -1.52
CA PHE A 121 4.93 11.43 -0.60
C PHE A 121 5.76 11.95 0.56
N GLY A 122 5.66 11.32 1.73
CA GLY A 122 6.49 11.73 2.88
C GLY A 122 6.29 10.89 4.14
N GLN A 123 7.24 11.02 5.06
CA GLN A 123 7.20 10.43 6.41
C GLN A 123 7.31 11.57 7.44
N PRO A 124 6.19 12.22 7.81
CA PRO A 124 6.19 13.42 8.65
C PRO A 124 6.37 13.16 10.16
N GLU A 125 6.45 11.89 10.58
CA GLU A 125 6.39 11.48 11.98
C GLU A 125 7.47 12.14 12.85
N VAL A 126 8.70 12.27 12.33
CA VAL A 126 9.83 12.87 13.06
C VAL A 126 9.57 14.33 13.41
N GLY A 127 8.96 15.10 12.49
CA GLY A 127 8.55 16.48 12.75
C GLY A 127 7.51 16.60 13.87
N SER A 128 6.81 15.53 14.20
CA SER A 128 5.86 15.46 15.32
C SER A 128 6.44 14.80 16.58
N GLY A 129 7.75 14.54 16.61
CA GLY A 129 8.43 13.87 17.73
C GLY A 129 8.22 12.36 17.80
N LEU A 130 7.72 11.74 16.72
CA LEU A 130 7.53 10.30 16.57
C LEU A 130 8.50 9.74 15.53
N PHE A 131 8.43 8.44 15.24
CA PHE A 131 9.12 7.85 14.09
C PHE A 131 8.13 7.00 13.29
N PRO A 132 8.43 6.64 12.02
CA PRO A 132 7.54 5.78 11.24
C PRO A 132 7.55 4.35 11.80
N GLY A 133 6.45 3.96 12.44
CA GLY A 133 6.31 2.72 13.22
C GLY A 133 5.63 1.56 12.48
N GLY A 134 4.94 1.81 11.37
CA GLY A 134 4.24 0.80 10.57
C GLY A 134 5.14 0.10 9.55
N GLY A 135 6.46 0.19 9.71
CA GLY A 135 7.45 -0.37 8.81
C GLY A 135 7.86 0.55 7.67
N GLY A 136 7.31 1.77 7.60
CA GLY A 136 7.63 2.74 6.55
C GLY A 136 9.12 3.01 6.43
N SER A 137 9.83 3.07 7.56
CA SER A 137 11.29 3.23 7.60
C SER A 137 12.02 2.08 6.92
N GLN A 138 11.58 0.84 7.17
CA GLN A 138 12.26 -0.37 6.69
C GLN A 138 11.97 -0.60 5.20
N PHE A 139 10.70 -0.50 4.79
CA PHE A 139 10.31 -0.67 3.40
C PHE A 139 10.89 0.43 2.52
N LEU A 140 10.80 1.70 2.94
CA LEU A 140 11.36 2.80 2.16
C LEU A 140 12.88 2.68 2.00
N THR A 141 13.59 2.28 3.06
CA THR A 141 15.04 2.04 2.99
C THR A 141 15.42 1.00 1.94
N ASN A 142 14.65 -0.07 1.80
CA ASN A 142 14.88 -1.08 0.77
C ASN A 142 14.61 -0.59 -0.66
N LEU A 143 13.73 0.40 -0.81
CA LEU A 143 13.35 0.93 -2.12
C LEU A 143 14.34 1.96 -2.65
N ILE A 144 14.73 2.94 -1.81
CA ILE A 144 15.53 4.10 -2.24
C ILE A 144 16.95 4.11 -1.67
N GLY A 145 17.29 3.10 -0.87
CA GLY A 145 18.57 2.99 -0.19
C GLY A 145 18.65 3.82 1.09
N ARG A 146 19.57 3.44 1.99
CA ARG A 146 19.71 4.02 3.33
C ARG A 146 19.89 5.54 3.32
N GLY A 147 20.75 6.07 2.45
CA GLY A 147 21.07 7.51 2.45
C GLY A 147 19.83 8.37 2.19
N ARG A 148 19.10 8.08 1.12
CA ARG A 148 17.89 8.81 0.75
C ARG A 148 16.76 8.59 1.75
N ALA A 149 16.61 7.38 2.28
CA ALA A 149 15.61 7.12 3.31
C ALA A 149 15.86 7.96 4.57
N MET A 150 17.11 8.08 5.02
CA MET A 150 17.46 8.93 6.16
C MET A 150 17.16 10.40 5.90
N GLU A 151 17.41 10.90 4.68
CA GLU A 151 17.10 12.26 4.28
C GLU A 151 15.62 12.57 4.49
N TYR A 152 14.71 11.83 3.85
CA TYR A 152 13.27 12.12 3.91
C TYR A 152 12.63 11.78 5.26
N ILE A 153 13.05 10.68 5.91
CA ILE A 153 12.47 10.27 7.20
C ILE A 153 12.86 11.26 8.30
N LEU A 154 14.15 11.61 8.41
CA LEU A 154 14.60 12.46 9.51
C LEU A 154 14.24 13.93 9.30
N SER A 155 14.20 14.40 8.05
CA SER A 155 13.82 15.78 7.77
C SER A 155 12.31 15.99 7.75
N SER A 156 11.51 14.91 7.66
CA SER A 156 10.06 14.98 7.44
C SER A 156 9.66 15.74 6.16
N ASN A 157 10.57 15.81 5.19
CA ASN A 157 10.31 16.49 3.92
C ASN A 157 9.37 15.66 3.04
N ASP A 158 8.59 16.39 2.25
CA ASP A 158 7.81 15.79 1.17
C ASP A 158 8.65 15.70 -0.10
N ILE A 159 8.29 14.74 -0.95
CA ILE A 159 8.85 14.52 -2.28
C ILE A 159 7.72 14.52 -3.31
N THR A 160 7.98 15.09 -4.49
CA THR A 160 7.02 15.04 -5.60
C THR A 160 6.96 13.65 -6.22
N ALA A 161 5.84 13.32 -6.87
CA ALA A 161 5.72 12.04 -7.58
C ALA A 161 6.76 11.84 -8.69
N THR A 162 7.20 12.92 -9.35
CA THR A 162 8.26 12.87 -10.37
C THR A 162 9.58 12.43 -9.75
N GLU A 163 10.04 13.11 -8.71
CA GLU A 163 11.29 12.78 -8.02
C GLU A 163 11.21 11.40 -7.35
N ALA A 164 10.05 11.06 -6.78
CA ALA A 164 9.79 9.76 -6.19
C ALA A 164 9.95 8.62 -7.20
N ALA A 165 9.54 8.82 -8.46
CA ALA A 165 9.75 7.84 -9.52
C ALA A 165 11.24 7.74 -9.92
N GLU A 166 11.96 8.86 -9.96
CA GLU A 166 13.40 8.89 -10.31
C GLU A 166 14.28 8.15 -9.30
N ILE A 167 13.95 8.23 -8.01
CA ILE A 167 14.74 7.60 -6.95
C ILE A 167 14.29 6.17 -6.61
N GLY A 168 13.19 5.69 -7.21
CA GLY A 168 12.64 4.35 -6.98
C GLY A 168 11.68 4.24 -5.79
N TRP A 169 11.24 5.37 -5.22
CA TRP A 169 10.20 5.36 -4.18
C TRP A 169 8.89 4.84 -4.76
N ILE A 170 8.50 5.27 -5.96
CA ILE A 170 7.40 4.68 -6.74
C ILE A 170 7.90 4.13 -8.07
N ASN A 171 7.12 3.26 -8.72
CA ASN A 171 7.53 2.65 -9.99
C ASN A 171 7.46 3.63 -11.16
N LYS A 172 6.41 4.48 -11.21
CA LYS A 172 6.22 5.46 -12.29
C LYS A 172 5.19 6.53 -11.91
N ALA A 173 5.41 7.75 -12.40
CA ALA A 173 4.46 8.86 -12.34
C ALA A 173 3.84 9.17 -13.73
N PHE A 174 2.58 9.58 -13.75
CA PHE A 174 1.78 9.83 -14.96
C PHE A 174 1.24 11.27 -14.98
N ASP A 175 1.09 11.86 -16.17
CA ASP A 175 0.61 13.23 -16.30
C ASP A 175 -0.88 13.38 -15.97
N THR A 176 -1.68 12.34 -16.27
CA THR A 176 -3.13 12.33 -16.02
C THR A 176 -3.58 11.07 -15.27
N SER A 177 -4.70 11.18 -14.56
CA SER A 177 -5.35 10.05 -13.88
C SER A 177 -5.78 8.96 -14.88
N ASN A 178 -6.26 9.36 -16.05
CA ASN A 178 -6.64 8.40 -17.09
C ASN A 178 -5.43 7.57 -17.53
N ASP A 179 -4.28 8.19 -17.77
CA ASP A 179 -3.06 7.45 -18.15
C ASP A 179 -2.58 6.51 -17.04
N LEU A 180 -2.70 6.94 -15.78
CA LEU A 180 -2.41 6.11 -14.60
C LEU A 180 -3.29 4.86 -14.57
N TYR A 181 -4.61 5.04 -14.58
CA TYR A 181 -5.55 3.91 -14.47
C TYR A 181 -5.53 3.02 -15.71
N ASP A 182 -5.40 3.57 -16.91
CA ASP A 182 -5.23 2.78 -18.14
C ASP A 182 -4.00 1.87 -18.06
N TYR A 183 -2.90 2.37 -17.50
CA TYR A 183 -1.69 1.58 -17.32
C TYR A 183 -1.87 0.49 -16.26
N VAL A 184 -2.44 0.85 -15.10
CA VAL A 184 -2.70 -0.08 -14.00
C VAL A 184 -3.67 -1.18 -14.44
N ASP A 185 -4.72 -0.85 -15.18
CA ASP A 185 -5.70 -1.81 -15.70
C ASP A 185 -5.07 -2.77 -16.70
N LYS A 186 -4.27 -2.28 -17.65
CA LYS A 186 -3.54 -3.13 -18.61
C LYS A 186 -2.58 -4.07 -17.88
N LEU A 187 -1.88 -3.57 -16.85
CA LEU A 187 -0.98 -4.38 -16.04
C LEU A 187 -1.75 -5.45 -15.23
N ALA A 188 -2.85 -5.06 -14.58
CA ALA A 188 -3.69 -5.97 -13.80
C ALA A 188 -4.31 -7.07 -14.69
N GLN A 189 -4.83 -6.69 -15.86
CA GLN A 189 -5.33 -7.64 -16.85
C GLN A 189 -4.25 -8.61 -17.31
N ARG A 190 -3.03 -8.10 -17.57
CA ARG A 190 -1.89 -8.94 -17.96
C ARG A 190 -1.54 -9.96 -16.88
N LEU A 191 -1.56 -9.54 -15.61
CA LEU A 191 -1.26 -10.39 -14.44
C LEU A 191 -2.36 -11.45 -14.22
N ALA A 192 -3.63 -11.08 -14.40
CA ALA A 192 -4.77 -11.98 -14.22
C ALA A 192 -4.75 -13.21 -15.15
N LEU A 193 -4.04 -13.13 -16.28
CA LEU A 193 -3.82 -14.25 -17.20
C LEU A 193 -2.97 -15.38 -16.60
N PHE A 194 -2.20 -15.11 -15.53
CA PHE A 194 -1.29 -16.07 -14.95
C PHE A 194 -1.95 -16.89 -13.82
N PRO A 195 -1.43 -18.11 -13.53
CA PRO A 195 -1.83 -18.86 -12.35
C PRO A 195 -1.43 -18.12 -11.05
N LEU A 196 -2.33 -18.06 -10.06
CA LEU A 196 -2.06 -17.43 -8.77
C LEU A 196 -0.83 -18.02 -8.08
N SER A 197 -0.61 -19.34 -8.19
CA SER A 197 0.56 -20.02 -7.62
C SER A 197 1.89 -19.51 -8.19
N ALA A 198 1.94 -19.17 -9.47
CA ALA A 198 3.13 -18.61 -10.11
C ALA A 198 3.38 -17.17 -9.65
N LEU A 199 2.34 -16.34 -9.60
CA LEU A 199 2.41 -14.97 -9.09
C LEU A 199 2.86 -14.93 -7.63
N ALA A 200 2.18 -15.70 -6.77
CA ALA A 200 2.50 -15.82 -5.36
C ALA A 200 3.92 -16.38 -5.14
N GLY A 201 4.34 -17.35 -5.97
CA GLY A 201 5.70 -17.88 -5.97
C GLY A 201 6.74 -16.81 -6.27
N GLY A 202 6.54 -16.04 -7.34
CA GLY A 202 7.42 -14.91 -7.71
C GLY A 202 7.50 -13.87 -6.59
N LYS A 203 6.34 -13.39 -6.10
CA LYS A 203 6.23 -12.46 -4.97
C LYS A 203 6.99 -12.96 -3.75
N LYS A 204 6.80 -14.23 -3.37
CA LYS A 204 7.48 -14.85 -2.24
C LYS A 204 8.99 -14.82 -2.39
N THR A 205 9.53 -15.03 -3.60
CA THR A 205 10.99 -15.00 -3.80
C THR A 205 11.58 -13.60 -3.68
N VAL A 206 10.89 -12.58 -4.22
CA VAL A 206 11.28 -11.17 -4.08
C VAL A 206 11.24 -10.76 -2.60
N ASN A 207 10.17 -11.12 -1.89
CA ASN A 207 9.97 -10.76 -0.49
C ASN A 207 10.96 -11.41 0.49
N ARG A 208 11.79 -12.36 0.05
CA ARG A 208 12.91 -12.85 0.88
C ARG A 208 13.99 -11.79 1.09
N ALA A 209 14.08 -10.79 0.21
CA ALA A 209 14.96 -9.64 0.37
C ALA A 209 14.29 -8.46 1.10
N SER A 210 13.00 -8.58 1.41
CA SER A 210 12.23 -7.54 2.12
C SER A 210 12.51 -7.57 3.63
N PRO A 211 12.16 -6.50 4.37
CA PRO A 211 12.37 -6.44 5.80
C PRO A 211 11.63 -7.55 6.54
N SER A 212 12.22 -8.02 7.64
CA SER A 212 11.58 -9.07 8.45
C SER A 212 10.33 -8.53 9.15
N LEU A 213 9.26 -9.32 9.15
CA LEU A 213 8.04 -8.97 9.88
C LEU A 213 8.29 -8.78 11.38
N GLU A 214 9.24 -9.52 11.95
CA GLU A 214 9.62 -9.40 13.36
C GLU A 214 10.10 -7.99 13.69
N HIS A 215 11.00 -7.42 12.87
CA HIS A 215 11.47 -6.06 13.05
C HIS A 215 10.35 -5.04 12.84
N VAL A 216 9.49 -5.20 11.84
CA VAL A 216 8.33 -4.31 11.64
C VAL A 216 7.40 -4.31 12.86
N VAL A 217 7.13 -5.48 13.44
CA VAL A 217 6.30 -5.60 14.65
C VAL A 217 7.01 -5.04 15.89
N ALA A 218 8.34 -5.16 15.99
CA ALA A 218 9.12 -4.57 17.06
C ALA A 218 9.06 -3.04 17.02
N ASP A 219 9.31 -2.45 15.86
CA ASP A 219 9.24 -1.00 15.64
C ASP A 219 7.83 -0.46 15.95
N ALA A 220 6.77 -1.18 15.53
CA ALA A 220 5.40 -0.81 15.86
C ALA A 220 5.16 -0.76 17.38
N LYS A 221 5.69 -1.72 18.15
CA LYS A 221 5.58 -1.71 19.62
C LYS A 221 6.33 -0.53 20.22
N ASP A 222 7.52 -0.21 19.72
CA ASP A 222 8.31 0.91 20.23
C ASP A 222 7.68 2.26 19.87
N PHE A 223 7.03 2.35 18.71
CA PHE A 223 6.22 3.51 18.32
C PHE A 223 5.11 3.77 19.32
N PHE A 224 4.32 2.74 19.66
CA PHE A 224 3.25 2.88 20.64
C PHE A 224 3.77 3.24 22.04
N LYS A 225 4.94 2.73 22.45
CA LYS A 225 5.59 3.15 23.71
C LYS A 225 5.96 4.64 23.68
N GLN A 226 6.55 5.12 22.59
CA GLN A 226 6.94 6.53 22.46
C GLN A 226 5.71 7.45 22.41
N MET A 227 4.68 7.06 21.67
CA MET A 227 3.40 7.78 21.63
C MET A 227 2.77 7.87 23.04
N TRP A 228 2.79 6.77 23.80
CA TRP A 228 2.33 6.78 25.19
C TRP A 228 3.15 7.72 26.08
N LEU A 229 4.48 7.70 25.96
CA LEU A 229 5.36 8.60 26.72
C LEU A 229 5.07 10.07 26.40
N LEU A 230 4.95 10.44 25.13
CA LEU A 230 4.60 11.80 24.71
C LEU A 230 3.23 12.22 25.25
N TRP A 231 2.24 11.33 25.22
CA TRP A 231 0.90 11.61 25.70
C TRP A 231 0.86 11.81 27.23
N THR A 232 1.53 10.93 27.98
CA THR A 232 1.67 11.10 29.44
C THR A 232 2.40 12.40 29.79
N TRP A 233 3.46 12.77 29.05
CA TRP A 233 4.15 14.05 29.23
C TRP A 233 3.27 15.26 28.94
N SER A 234 2.49 15.22 27.85
CA SER A 234 1.56 16.29 27.47
C SER A 234 0.45 16.50 28.52
N SER A 235 0.04 15.42 29.19
CA SER A 235 -0.96 15.44 30.24
C SER A 235 -0.40 15.95 31.58
N ILE A 236 0.93 15.86 31.77
CA ILE A 236 1.64 16.34 32.97
C ILE A 236 2.09 17.81 32.81
N SER A 237 2.33 18.30 31.59
CA SER A 237 2.66 19.70 31.30
C SER A 237 2.01 20.22 30.01
N PRO A 238 0.73 20.66 30.06
CA PRO A 238 -0.01 21.14 28.89
C PRO A 238 0.62 22.38 28.22
N THR A 239 1.27 23.23 29.02
CA THR A 239 1.85 24.50 28.60
C THR A 239 3.09 24.34 27.72
N PHE A 240 3.85 23.25 27.90
CA PHE A 240 5.04 22.96 27.09
C PHE A 240 4.66 22.29 25.75
N PHE A 241 3.60 21.48 25.75
CA PHE A 241 3.07 20.82 24.55
C PHE A 241 2.39 21.81 23.58
N LEU A 242 1.65 22.80 24.10
CA LEU A 242 1.07 23.88 23.29
C LEU A 242 2.13 24.79 22.65
N PHE A 243 3.25 25.02 23.33
CA PHE A 243 4.40 25.77 22.79
C PHE A 243 5.03 25.01 21.61
N PHE A 244 5.31 23.70 21.78
CA PHE A 244 5.89 22.85 20.74
C PHE A 244 4.97 22.68 19.51
N MET A 245 3.66 22.52 19.71
CA MET A 245 2.69 22.46 18.61
C MET A 245 2.52 23.80 17.89
N SER A 246 2.72 24.94 18.56
CA SER A 246 2.63 26.25 17.94
C SER A 246 3.81 26.58 17.01
N GLU A 247 5.01 26.05 17.30
CA GLU A 247 6.19 26.18 16.43
C GLU A 247 6.17 25.26 15.20
N VAL A 248 5.47 24.12 15.27
CA VAL A 248 5.27 23.21 14.13
C VAL A 248 4.16 23.70 13.18
N GLN A 249 3.24 24.56 13.65
CA GLN A 249 2.17 25.15 12.85
C GLN A 249 2.53 26.50 12.19
N ASP A 250 3.67 27.10 12.54
CA ASP A 250 4.12 28.35 11.91
C ASP A 250 4.75 28.06 10.54
N HIS A 251 3.93 28.16 9.49
CA HIS A 251 4.29 27.99 8.08
C HIS A 251 5.31 29.03 7.55
N SER A 252 5.85 29.92 8.40
CA SER A 252 6.85 30.92 7.98
C SER A 252 8.30 30.42 7.98
N CYS A 253 8.59 29.25 8.55
CA CYS A 253 9.96 28.71 8.65
C CYS A 253 10.35 27.67 7.56
N LEU A 254 9.47 27.42 6.58
CA LEU A 254 9.69 26.47 5.47
C LEU A 254 9.74 27.16 4.09
N LYS A 255 10.50 28.25 3.98
CA LYS A 255 10.89 28.83 2.68
C LYS A 255 12.34 28.52 2.35
#